data_AF-A0A4P6F0Q7-F1
#
_entry.id   AF-A0A4P6F0Q7-F1
#
_cell.length_a   1.000
_cell.length_b   1.000
_cell.length_c   1.000
_cell.angle_alpha   90.00
_cell.angle_beta   90.00
_cell.angle_gamma   90.00
#
_symmetry.space_group_name_H-M   'P 1'
#
loop_
_entity.id
_entity.type
_entity.pdbx_description
1 polymer ?
#
loop_
_entity_poly.entity_id
_entity_poly.type
_entity_poly.pdbx_seq_one_letter_code
_entity_poly.pdbx_strand_id
1 'polypeptide(L)'
;MHDDDPVTAAENAAEAMRALAHATRTFEDPADTYWTLGNILAITSRFIQVLEQVADAHRAQIDRAHDDDGRRTAGRAFGLSAATNLHQAALALGDGYRRLDEASRTSGRIAWYADVPARRTLVPRAVNDAKVVPLTGGGRPEPQPPYVEPGL
;
A
#
# COMPACT_ATOMS: atom_id res chain seq x y z
N MET A 1 -36.99 -9.59 0.44
CA MET A 1 -35.79 -8.74 0.45
C MET A 1 -35.22 -8.86 -0.95
N HIS A 2 -35.33 -7.80 -1.75
CA HIS A 2 -34.88 -7.77 -3.14
C HIS A 2 -33.58 -6.95 -3.14
N ASP A 3 -32.48 -7.58 -2.71
CA ASP A 3 -31.13 -6.98 -2.72
C ASP A 3 -30.52 -6.98 -4.15
N ASP A 4 -31.31 -7.32 -5.17
CA ASP A 4 -30.86 -7.57 -6.54
C ASP A 4 -31.14 -6.40 -7.51
N ASP A 5 -31.70 -5.27 -7.05
CA ASP A 5 -31.82 -4.09 -7.92
C ASP A 5 -30.45 -3.44 -8.18
N PRO A 6 -30.02 -3.28 -9.44
CA PRO A 6 -28.69 -2.74 -9.75
C PRO A 6 -28.43 -1.33 -9.22
N VAL A 7 -29.46 -0.50 -9.05
CA VAL A 7 -29.29 0.86 -8.53
C VAL A 7 -29.00 0.81 -7.04
N THR A 8 -29.83 0.11 -6.26
CA THR A 8 -29.59 -0.07 -4.81
C THR A 8 -28.26 -0.78 -4.54
N ALA A 9 -27.88 -1.78 -5.35
CA ALA A 9 -26.58 -2.43 -5.23
C ALA A 9 -25.41 -1.46 -5.48
N ALA A 10 -25.53 -0.55 -6.45
CA ALA A 10 -24.52 0.47 -6.73
C ALA A 10 -24.41 1.51 -5.60
N GLU A 11 -25.54 1.94 -5.01
CA GLU A 11 -25.57 2.84 -3.85
C GLU A 11 -24.87 2.20 -2.64
N ASN A 12 -25.19 0.94 -2.34
CA ASN A 12 -24.55 0.18 -1.27
C ASN A 12 -23.04 0.03 -1.49
N ALA A 13 -22.62 -0.24 -2.74
CA ALA A 13 -21.20 -0.32 -3.09
C ALA A 13 -20.47 1.03 -2.91
N ALA A 14 -21.13 2.15 -3.25
CA ALA A 14 -20.57 3.49 -3.04
C ALA A 14 -20.36 3.80 -1.54
N GLU A 15 -21.34 3.47 -0.70
CA GLU A 15 -21.21 3.62 0.76
C GLU A 15 -20.12 2.71 1.35
N ALA A 16 -20.03 1.46 0.90
CA ALA A 16 -18.97 0.55 1.30
C ALA A 16 -17.57 1.09 0.92
N MET A 17 -17.42 1.66 -0.28
CA MET A 17 -16.17 2.29 -0.73
C MET A 17 -15.84 3.55 0.07
N ARG A 18 -16.83 4.35 0.44
CA ARG A 18 -16.67 5.50 1.33
C ARG A 18 -16.18 5.06 2.72
N ALA A 19 -16.77 4.01 3.27
CA ALA A 19 -16.36 3.43 4.55
C ALA A 19 -14.92 2.90 4.48
N LEU A 20 -14.56 2.19 3.40
CA LEU A 20 -13.20 1.73 3.15
C LEU A 20 -12.21 2.90 3.09
N ALA A 21 -12.52 3.94 2.31
CA ALA A 21 -11.67 5.12 2.19
C ALA A 21 -11.46 5.84 3.53
N HIS A 22 -12.46 5.81 4.42
CA HIS A 22 -12.32 6.33 5.77
C HIS A 22 -11.40 5.45 6.64
N ALA A 23 -11.62 4.13 6.63
CA ALA A 23 -10.83 3.17 7.40
C ALA A 23 -9.35 3.17 6.98
N THR A 24 -9.04 3.31 5.70
CA THR A 24 -7.66 3.30 5.18
C THR A 24 -6.88 4.60 5.44
N ARG A 25 -7.44 5.57 6.17
CA ARG A 25 -6.70 6.78 6.59
C ARG A 25 -5.57 6.47 7.56
N THR A 26 -5.70 5.38 8.31
CA THR A 26 -4.74 4.94 9.31
C THR A 26 -4.69 3.41 9.32
N PHE A 27 -3.49 2.85 9.47
CA PHE A 27 -3.28 1.42 9.71
C PHE A 27 -2.58 1.27 11.06
N GLU A 28 -3.22 0.59 12.01
CA GLU A 28 -2.63 0.31 13.33
C GLU A 28 -1.52 -0.74 13.21
N ASP A 29 -1.80 -1.83 12.49
CA ASP A 29 -0.79 -2.79 12.06
C ASP A 29 -0.44 -2.53 10.59
N PRO A 30 0.82 -2.17 10.26
CA PRO A 30 1.23 -1.98 8.87
C PRO A 30 1.12 -3.25 8.01
N ALA A 31 1.07 -4.45 8.61
CA ALA A 31 0.82 -5.70 7.90
C ALA A 31 -0.60 -5.76 7.27
N ASP A 32 -1.58 -5.03 7.83
CA ASP A 32 -2.94 -4.99 7.30
C ASP A 32 -3.02 -4.35 5.90
N THR A 33 -2.03 -3.52 5.54
CA THR A 33 -1.95 -2.91 4.20
C THR A 33 -1.94 -3.98 3.08
N TYR A 34 -1.31 -5.13 3.32
CA TYR A 34 -1.28 -6.24 2.37
C TYR A 34 -2.65 -6.89 2.20
N TRP A 35 -3.36 -7.14 3.30
CA TRP A 35 -4.71 -7.72 3.26
C TRP A 35 -5.72 -6.76 2.62
N THR A 36 -5.60 -5.46 2.90
CA THR A 36 -6.39 -4.43 2.23
C THR A 36 -6.11 -4.38 0.74
N LEU A 37 -4.85 -4.50 0.29
CA LEU A 37 -4.51 -4.58 -1.14
C LEU A 37 -5.18 -5.77 -1.85
N GLY A 38 -5.24 -6.94 -1.19
CA GLY A 38 -5.96 -8.11 -1.73
C GLY A 38 -7.44 -7.84 -1.97
N ASN A 39 -8.10 -7.13 -1.04
CA ASN A 39 -9.49 -6.72 -1.21
C ASN A 39 -9.66 -5.67 -2.31
N ILE A 40 -8.74 -4.70 -2.42
CA ILE A 40 -8.74 -3.70 -3.49
C ILE A 40 -8.65 -4.38 -4.87
N LEU A 41 -7.79 -5.39 -5.04
CA LEU A 41 -7.73 -6.19 -6.27
C LEU A 41 -9.08 -6.82 -6.62
N ALA A 42 -9.72 -7.46 -5.64
CA ALA A 42 -11.03 -8.07 -5.85
C ALA A 42 -12.12 -7.03 -6.19
N ILE A 43 -12.09 -5.86 -5.54
CA ILE A 43 -12.99 -4.74 -5.83
C ILE A 43 -12.76 -4.24 -7.26
N THR A 44 -11.52 -4.04 -7.69
CA THR A 44 -11.19 -3.60 -9.05
C THR A 44 -11.68 -4.59 -10.11
N SER A 45 -11.47 -5.89 -9.93
CA SER A 45 -11.98 -6.90 -10.87
C SER A 45 -13.51 -6.89 -10.97
N ARG A 46 -14.22 -6.76 -9.84
CA ARG A 46 -15.68 -6.64 -9.83
C ARG A 46 -16.14 -5.35 -10.48
N PHE A 47 -15.42 -4.24 -10.28
CA PHE A 47 -15.78 -2.97 -10.90
C PHE A 47 -15.61 -3.01 -12.43
N ILE A 48 -14.55 -3.63 -12.93
CA ILE A 48 -14.38 -3.91 -14.38
C ILE A 48 -15.61 -4.65 -14.91
N GLN A 49 -16.05 -5.72 -14.22
CA GLN A 49 -17.23 -6.47 -14.61
C GLN A 49 -18.50 -5.60 -14.62
N VAL A 50 -18.72 -4.79 -13.59
CA VAL A 50 -19.89 -3.89 -13.51
C VAL A 50 -19.89 -2.87 -14.66
N LEU A 51 -18.74 -2.28 -15.01
CA LEU A 51 -18.65 -1.34 -16.13
C LEU A 51 -19.04 -1.98 -17.46
N GLU A 52 -18.56 -3.21 -17.72
CA GLU A 52 -18.94 -3.96 -18.93
C GLU A 52 -20.42 -4.32 -18.93
N GLN A 53 -20.98 -4.72 -17.79
CA GLN A 53 -22.41 -5.02 -17.67
C GLN A 53 -23.28 -3.79 -17.96
N VAL A 54 -22.92 -2.60 -17.46
CA VAL A 54 -23.65 -1.35 -17.74
C VAL A 54 -23.47 -0.95 -19.22
N ALA A 55 -22.28 -1.13 -19.80
CA ALA A 55 -22.05 -0.90 -21.22
C ALA A 55 -22.94 -1.80 -22.10
N ASP A 56 -23.06 -3.07 -21.75
CA ASP A 56 -23.92 -4.03 -22.45
C ASP A 56 -25.40 -3.70 -22.28
N ALA A 57 -25.82 -3.23 -21.12
CA ALA A 57 -27.18 -2.74 -20.91
C ALA A 57 -27.52 -1.57 -21.87
N HIS A 58 -26.61 -0.60 -22.04
CA HIS A 58 -26.78 0.48 -23.03
C HIS A 58 -26.93 -0.05 -24.46
N ARG A 59 -26.09 -1.01 -24.86
CA ARG A 59 -26.14 -1.62 -26.20
C ARG A 59 -27.44 -2.40 -26.41
N ALA A 60 -27.88 -3.18 -25.42
CA ALA A 60 -29.08 -4.00 -25.49
C ALA A 60 -30.37 -3.16 -25.57
N GLN A 61 -30.39 -1.98 -24.93
CA GLN A 61 -31.56 -1.11 -24.90
C GLN A 61 -31.51 0.01 -25.95
N ILE A 62 -30.54 -0.02 -26.88
CA ILE A 62 -30.22 1.12 -27.74
C ILE A 62 -31.40 1.58 -28.60
N ASP A 63 -32.25 0.66 -29.05
CA ASP A 63 -33.37 1.00 -29.91
C ASP A 63 -34.49 1.76 -29.20
N ARG A 64 -34.48 1.77 -27.86
CA ARG A 64 -35.38 2.55 -27.01
C ARG A 64 -34.87 3.98 -26.76
N ALA A 65 -33.61 4.28 -27.11
CA ALA A 65 -32.99 5.55 -26.80
C ALA A 65 -33.53 6.70 -27.67
N HIS A 66 -33.88 7.80 -27.01
CA HIS A 66 -34.25 9.10 -27.57
C HIS A 66 -33.49 10.16 -26.77
N ASP A 67 -33.18 11.31 -27.38
CA ASP A 67 -32.70 12.45 -26.61
C ASP A 67 -33.88 13.26 -26.03
N ASP A 68 -33.59 14.39 -25.38
CA ASP A 68 -34.58 15.24 -24.72
C ASP A 68 -35.61 15.84 -25.69
N ASP A 69 -35.29 15.91 -26.99
CA ASP A 69 -36.21 16.35 -28.06
C ASP A 69 -37.01 15.18 -28.67
N GLY A 70 -36.84 13.95 -28.16
CA GLY A 70 -37.45 12.75 -28.73
C GLY A 70 -36.76 12.25 -30.01
N ARG A 71 -35.53 12.68 -30.32
CA ARG A 71 -34.82 12.26 -31.53
C ARG A 71 -34.09 10.94 -31.30
N ARG A 72 -34.58 9.87 -31.95
CA ARG A 72 -33.99 8.52 -31.88
C ARG A 72 -32.53 8.46 -32.30
N THR A 73 -32.17 9.09 -33.42
CA THR A 73 -30.79 9.04 -33.95
C THR A 73 -29.79 9.61 -32.94
N ALA A 74 -30.14 10.73 -32.30
CA ALA A 74 -29.30 11.36 -31.28
C ALA A 74 -29.24 10.50 -30.01
N GLY A 75 -30.37 10.01 -29.52
CA GLY A 75 -30.41 9.09 -28.36
C GLY A 75 -29.56 7.83 -28.56
N ARG A 76 -29.63 7.19 -29.74
CA ARG A 76 -28.77 6.05 -30.10
C ARG A 76 -27.29 6.43 -30.11
N ALA A 77 -26.94 7.60 -30.65
CA ALA A 77 -25.56 8.06 -30.64
C ALA A 77 -25.03 8.26 -29.21
N PHE A 78 -25.83 8.85 -28.31
CA PHE A 78 -25.47 9.02 -26.90
C PHE A 78 -25.32 7.69 -26.17
N GLY A 79 -26.25 6.74 -26.34
CA GLY A 79 -26.16 5.42 -25.70
C GLY A 79 -24.93 4.63 -26.15
N LEU A 80 -24.57 4.66 -27.44
CA LEU A 80 -23.35 4.01 -27.95
C LEU A 80 -22.08 4.70 -27.44
N SER A 81 -22.09 6.03 -27.35
CA SER A 81 -20.99 6.79 -26.77
C SER A 81 -20.78 6.43 -25.29
N ALA A 82 -21.84 6.34 -24.50
CA ALA A 82 -21.79 5.91 -23.10
C ALA A 82 -21.21 4.49 -22.96
N ALA A 83 -21.73 3.52 -23.72
CA ALA A 83 -21.21 2.15 -23.73
C ALA A 83 -19.73 2.07 -24.12
N THR A 84 -19.30 2.88 -25.08
CA THR A 84 -17.89 2.95 -25.51
C THR A 84 -17.01 3.48 -24.39
N ASN A 85 -17.40 4.57 -23.73
CA ASN A 85 -16.62 5.16 -22.65
C ASN A 85 -16.54 4.22 -21.42
N LEU A 86 -17.63 3.52 -21.09
CA LEU A 86 -17.63 2.52 -20.03
C LEU A 86 -16.65 1.37 -20.30
N HIS A 87 -16.63 0.86 -21.54
CA HIS A 87 -15.66 -0.15 -21.97
C HIS A 87 -14.22 0.38 -21.88
N GLN A 88 -13.95 1.62 -22.33
CA GLN A 88 -12.62 2.22 -22.20
C GLN A 88 -12.20 2.40 -20.73
N ALA A 89 -13.13 2.75 -19.85
CA ALA A 89 -12.87 2.82 -18.41
C ALA A 89 -12.53 1.43 -17.84
N ALA A 90 -13.21 0.37 -18.27
CA ALA A 90 -12.91 -1.00 -17.87
C ALA A 90 -11.50 -1.43 -18.31
N LEU A 91 -11.08 -1.09 -19.54
CA LEU A 91 -9.71 -1.33 -20.01
C LEU A 91 -8.67 -0.57 -19.17
N ALA A 92 -8.92 0.71 -18.87
CA ALA A 92 -8.04 1.51 -18.03
C ALA A 92 -7.93 0.95 -16.60
N LEU A 93 -9.03 0.44 -16.04
CA LEU A 93 -8.99 -0.28 -14.76
C LEU A 93 -8.25 -1.61 -14.86
N GLY A 94 -8.30 -2.31 -16.00
CA GLY A 94 -7.47 -3.49 -16.25
C GLY A 94 -5.97 -3.17 -16.17
N ASP A 95 -5.57 -2.02 -16.70
CA ASP A 95 -4.19 -1.52 -16.56
C ASP A 95 -3.86 -1.15 -15.10
N GLY A 96 -4.80 -0.53 -14.41
CA GLY A 96 -4.71 -0.25 -12.97
C GLY A 96 -4.57 -1.52 -12.13
N TYR A 97 -5.35 -2.56 -12.44
CA TYR A 97 -5.30 -3.87 -11.78
C TYR A 97 -3.91 -4.48 -11.85
N ARG A 98 -3.24 -4.42 -13.00
CA ARG A 98 -1.86 -4.92 -13.14
C ARG A 98 -0.87 -4.18 -12.24
N ARG A 99 -1.07 -2.87 -12.02
CA ARG A 99 -0.25 -2.09 -11.07
C ARG A 99 -0.56 -2.45 -9.62
N LEU A 100 -1.83 -2.67 -9.29
CA LEU A 100 -2.25 -3.13 -7.96
C LEU A 100 -1.70 -4.53 -7.65
N ASP A 101 -1.66 -5.42 -8.64
CA ASP A 101 -1.11 -6.77 -8.50
C ASP A 101 0.40 -6.72 -8.23
N GLU A 102 1.14 -5.90 -8.98
CA GLU A 102 2.56 -5.68 -8.71
C GLU A 102 2.82 -5.05 -7.33
N ALA A 103 1.98 -4.10 -6.91
CA ALA A 103 2.04 -3.52 -5.58
C ALA A 103 1.78 -4.57 -4.49
N SER A 104 0.80 -5.46 -4.67
CA SER A 104 0.50 -6.56 -3.75
C SER A 104 1.68 -7.53 -3.63
N ARG A 105 2.27 -7.95 -4.77
CA ARG A 105 3.46 -8.82 -4.79
C ARG A 105 4.65 -8.20 -4.07
N THR A 106 4.87 -6.89 -4.27
CA THR A 106 5.95 -6.15 -3.60
C THR A 106 5.65 -5.99 -2.11
N SER A 107 4.42 -5.65 -1.75
CA SER A 107 3.99 -5.51 -0.35
C SER A 107 4.14 -6.80 0.44
N GLY A 108 3.84 -7.96 -0.17
CA GLY A 108 3.98 -9.27 0.47
C GLY A 108 5.42 -9.66 0.80
N ARG A 109 6.43 -8.91 0.32
CA ARG A 109 7.85 -9.11 0.62
C ARG A 109 8.33 -8.26 1.79
N ILE A 110 7.50 -7.36 2.30
CA ILE A 110 7.88 -6.47 3.40
C ILE A 110 7.71 -7.21 4.73
N ALA A 111 8.79 -7.31 5.50
CA ALA A 111 8.73 -7.73 6.89
C ALA A 111 8.56 -6.49 7.77
N TRP A 112 7.35 -6.29 8.31
CA TRP A 112 7.09 -5.26 9.30
C TRP A 112 7.52 -5.76 10.69
N TYR A 113 8.32 -4.96 11.39
CA TYR A 113 8.73 -5.24 12.77
C TYR A 113 7.94 -4.31 13.71
N ALA A 114 7.39 -4.87 14.78
CA ALA A 114 6.59 -4.14 15.77
C ALA A 114 7.41 -3.07 16.54
N ASP A 115 8.74 -3.24 16.60
CA ASP A 115 9.65 -2.36 17.31
C ASP A 115 10.74 -1.81 16.37
N VAL A 116 10.75 -0.49 16.17
CA VAL A 116 11.99 0.22 15.84
C VAL A 116 12.57 0.65 17.19
N PRO A 117 13.61 0.00 17.74
CA PRO A 117 14.22 0.45 18.98
C PRO A 117 14.62 1.91 18.79
N ALA A 118 14.14 2.77 19.70
CA ALA A 118 14.43 4.20 19.70
C ALA A 118 15.91 4.39 19.39
N ARG A 119 16.21 5.12 18.31
CA ARG A 119 17.57 5.39 17.84
C ARG A 119 18.39 5.75 19.07
N ARG A 120 19.28 4.85 19.48
CA ARG A 120 20.08 5.04 20.70
C ARG A 120 20.96 6.24 20.41
N THR A 121 20.58 7.41 20.92
CA THR A 121 21.45 8.58 20.90
C THR A 121 22.66 8.17 21.71
N LEU A 122 23.77 7.87 21.03
CA LEU A 122 25.05 7.70 21.68
C LEU A 122 25.39 9.06 22.28
N VAL A 123 25.01 9.26 23.54
CA VAL A 123 25.55 10.37 24.35
C VAL A 123 27.04 10.09 24.43
N PRO A 124 27.92 10.97 23.91
CA PRO A 124 29.35 10.80 24.10
C PRO A 124 29.60 10.72 25.61
N ARG A 125 30.11 9.58 26.07
CA ARG A 125 30.51 9.42 27.47
C ARG A 125 31.57 10.47 27.74
N ALA A 126 31.21 11.52 28.50
CA ALA A 126 32.18 12.46 29.03
C ALA A 126 33.21 11.65 29.82
N VAL A 127 34.44 11.65 29.31
CA VAL A 127 35.59 11.09 30.01
C VAL A 127 35.95 12.11 31.10
N ASN A 128 35.41 11.94 32.30
CA ASN A 128 35.84 12.73 33.45
C ASN A 128 37.02 12.05 34.16
N ASP A 129 38.04 12.89 34.36
CA ASP A 129 39.00 12.91 35.46
C ASP A 129 40.10 11.85 35.52
N ALA A 130 41.05 11.93 34.59
CA ALA A 130 42.44 11.55 34.89
C ALA A 130 43.17 12.77 35.47
N LYS A 131 43.42 12.71 36.79
CA LYS A 131 44.29 13.63 37.52
C LYS A 131 45.62 13.84 36.79
N VAL A 132 45.98 15.09 36.54
CA VAL A 132 47.34 15.47 36.12
C VAL A 132 48.27 15.28 37.33
N VAL A 133 49.08 14.23 37.31
CA VAL A 133 50.23 14.08 38.22
C VAL A 133 51.44 14.73 37.56
N PRO A 134 52.15 15.67 38.20
CA PRO A 134 53.32 16.28 37.61
C PRO A 134 54.49 15.29 37.58
N LEU A 135 55.13 15.16 36.42
CA LEU A 135 56.34 14.34 36.24
C LEU A 135 57.54 15.06 36.89
N THR A 136 57.96 14.58 38.06
CA THR A 136 59.27 14.88 38.63
C THR A 136 60.07 13.59 38.80
N GLY A 137 61.07 13.40 37.93
CA GLY A 137 62.42 12.93 38.27
C GLY A 137 62.64 11.50 38.80
N GLY A 138 63.32 10.69 37.97
CA GLY A 138 64.50 9.92 38.42
C GLY A 138 64.30 8.46 38.79
N GLY A 139 64.89 7.54 38.00
CA GLY A 139 65.15 6.17 38.41
C GLY A 139 65.34 5.21 37.23
N ARG A 140 66.59 4.81 36.97
CA ARG A 140 66.96 3.81 35.95
C ARG A 140 66.49 2.42 36.44
N PRO A 141 65.80 1.58 35.64
CA PRO A 141 65.41 0.25 36.10
C PRO A 141 66.62 -0.71 36.13
N GLU A 142 66.75 -1.44 37.23
CA GLU A 142 67.75 -2.49 37.50
C GLU A 142 67.46 -3.76 36.66
N PRO A 143 68.48 -4.48 36.15
CA PRO A 143 68.26 -5.65 35.29
C PRO A 143 67.78 -6.88 36.07
N GLN A 144 66.77 -7.57 35.52
CA GLN A 144 66.21 -8.82 36.06
C GLN A 144 67.19 -10.01 35.86
N PRO A 145 67.33 -10.93 36.84
CA PRO A 145 68.12 -12.15 36.67
C PRO A 145 67.42 -13.19 35.77
N PRO A 146 68.17 -14.04 35.05
CA PRO A 146 67.62 -14.97 34.07
C PRO A 146 66.83 -16.14 34.70
N TYR A 147 65.72 -16.48 34.03
CA TYR A 147 64.79 -17.55 34.36
C TYR A 147 65.44 -18.94 34.20
N VAL A 148 65.23 -19.84 35.17
CA VAL A 148 65.73 -21.23 35.17
C VAL A 148 64.56 -22.16 34.86
N GLU A 149 64.65 -22.92 33.77
CA GLU A 149 63.67 -23.97 33.42
C GLU A 149 63.82 -25.19 34.34
N PRO A 150 62.72 -25.78 34.84
CA PRO A 150 62.76 -27.08 35.50
C PRO A 150 62.58 -28.22 34.48
N GLY A 151 63.60 -29.08 34.36
CA GLY A 151 63.57 -30.26 33.51
C GLY A 151 62.85 -31.46 34.14
N LEU A 152 62.13 -32.20 33.29
CA LEU A 152 62.31 -33.63 33.00
C LEU A 152 61.52 -34.00 31.73
#